data_AF-A0A956GT83-F1
#
_entry.id   AF-A0A956GT83-F1
#
_cell.length_a   1.000
_cell.length_b   1.000
_cell.length_c   1.000
_cell.angle_alpha   90.00
_cell.angle_beta   90.00
_cell.angle_gamma   90.00
#
_symmetry.space_group_name_H-M   'P 1'
#
loop_
_entity.id
_entity.type
_entity.pdbx_description
1 polymer ?
#
loop_
_entity_poly.entity_id
_entity_poly.type
_entity_poly.pdbx_seq_one_letter_code
_entity_poly.pdbx_strand_id
1 'polypeptide(L)'
;MFDEIVEAGGQFFGGLTNDPSVYANGAPAVGQHPAEPTSVFAQMGQGLGDLGRGLMQEGVGGLLDPSGMMDRQAAQRELASRFDVVPDDFVGPRLPNQVTQAEFEQQAHTFSDIRMGRSDIQFDASTDQAYRDGAMGDMANLLQTPSGRQLLGTLANNTAGEVDANGDPVHHTTTLRSFLDASGNPDTTNSDEMPIDAAGNGLMGLPGEVNTTNGTGTDTRVRYNPGLNVSPVGATDPWWPARSDTILMHELTHAYHDTQGTTDNTPVQTTDGPGATQSQPMRYEHQAAGLGLYAGNAVSENAYRAERALIGAGGGSGVQPGDVGMAHRDFY
;
A
#
# COMPACT_ATOMS: atom_id res chain seq x y z
N MET A 1 12.91 13.67 39.84
CA MET A 1 12.28 12.36 40.16
C MET A 1 10.81 12.48 39.73
N PHE A 2 10.52 12.65 38.44
CA PHE A 2 10.93 11.84 37.30
C PHE A 2 11.41 12.70 36.11
N ASP A 3 12.57 12.34 35.56
CA ASP A 3 13.08 12.67 34.23
C ASP A 3 13.31 11.32 33.51
N GLU A 4 13.34 11.32 32.18
CA GLU A 4 13.63 10.20 31.24
C GLU A 4 12.55 9.13 31.05
N ILE A 5 11.72 9.28 29.99
CA ILE A 5 11.48 8.27 28.93
C ILE A 5 11.11 9.03 27.63
N VAL A 6 12.13 9.53 26.92
CA VAL A 6 12.10 9.83 25.48
C VAL A 6 13.47 9.42 24.97
N GLU A 7 13.58 8.17 24.50
CA GLU A 7 14.65 7.53 23.70
C GLU A 7 14.70 6.05 24.06
N ALA A 8 13.93 5.24 23.35
CA ALA A 8 14.15 3.79 23.29
C ALA A 8 14.23 3.41 21.81
N GLY A 9 15.32 3.85 21.17
CA GLY A 9 15.60 3.61 19.76
C GLY A 9 17.07 3.87 19.47
N GLY A 10 17.97 3.12 20.10
CA GLY A 10 19.39 3.19 19.76
C GLY A 10 20.36 2.56 20.76
N GLN A 11 21.00 1.47 20.32
CA GLN A 11 22.28 0.89 20.79
C GLN A 11 22.20 0.04 22.08
N PHE A 12 22.83 -1.13 22.26
CA PHE A 12 24.17 -1.61 21.87
C PHE A 12 24.28 -3.15 22.07
N PHE A 13 24.99 -3.87 21.20
CA PHE A 13 26.11 -4.76 21.57
C PHE A 13 26.99 -5.02 20.34
N GLY A 14 28.24 -4.55 20.42
CA GLY A 14 29.28 -4.79 19.42
C GLY A 14 29.93 -6.17 19.59
N GLY A 15 30.28 -6.79 18.47
CA GLY A 15 31.06 -8.02 18.39
C GLY A 15 31.49 -8.30 16.96
N LEU A 16 32.71 -7.88 16.63
CA LEU A 16 33.43 -8.04 15.36
C LEU A 16 33.33 -9.46 14.75
N THR A 17 33.09 -9.56 13.45
CA THR A 17 34.04 -10.11 12.45
C THR A 17 33.53 -9.86 11.02
N ASN A 18 34.45 -9.45 10.14
CA ASN A 18 34.21 -9.20 8.72
C ASN A 18 34.22 -10.53 7.95
N ASP A 19 33.22 -10.75 7.09
CA ASP A 19 33.37 -11.61 5.92
C ASP A 19 32.43 -11.17 4.78
N PRO A 20 32.94 -10.59 3.67
CA PRO A 20 32.16 -10.30 2.49
C PRO A 20 32.37 -11.40 1.45
N SER A 21 31.44 -12.37 1.39
CA SER A 21 31.40 -13.30 0.27
C SER A 21 29.98 -13.52 -0.27
N VAL A 22 29.74 -12.95 -1.44
CA VAL A 22 29.16 -13.61 -2.63
C VAL A 22 27.89 -14.45 -2.44
N TYR A 23 26.77 -13.95 -2.98
CA TYR A 23 25.84 -14.80 -3.74
C TYR A 23 25.48 -14.13 -5.07
N ALA A 24 26.25 -14.48 -6.09
CA ALA A 24 25.82 -14.53 -7.47
C ALA A 24 25.60 -16.00 -7.87
N ASN A 25 24.74 -16.22 -8.86
CA ASN A 25 24.38 -17.48 -9.54
C ASN A 25 23.20 -18.25 -8.88
N GLY A 26 22.23 -18.77 -9.62
CA GLY A 26 22.06 -18.88 -11.06
C GLY A 26 20.81 -19.73 -11.36
N ALA A 27 20.27 -19.57 -12.57
CA ALA A 27 19.23 -20.44 -13.12
C ALA A 27 19.69 -21.91 -13.21
N PRO A 28 18.75 -22.87 -13.34
CA PRO A 28 18.57 -23.43 -14.68
C PRO A 28 17.14 -23.85 -15.09
N ALA A 29 16.92 -23.66 -16.40
CA ALA A 29 16.32 -24.54 -17.40
C ALA A 29 14.89 -25.14 -17.28
N VAL A 30 14.03 -24.63 -18.20
CA VAL A 30 13.25 -25.35 -19.24
C VAL A 30 12.45 -26.59 -18.83
N GLY A 31 11.13 -26.41 -18.76
CA GLY A 31 10.10 -27.45 -18.89
C GLY A 31 9.03 -27.00 -19.88
N GLN A 32 8.65 -27.89 -20.80
CA GLN A 32 7.89 -27.62 -22.03
C GLN A 32 6.42 -27.21 -21.81
N HIS A 33 5.97 -26.25 -22.63
CA HIS A 33 4.57 -25.83 -22.82
C HIS A 33 3.68 -26.95 -23.39
N PRO A 34 2.35 -26.84 -23.18
CA PRO A 34 1.38 -27.00 -24.24
C PRO A 34 0.87 -25.63 -24.75
N ALA A 35 0.74 -25.56 -26.07
CA ALA A 35 0.39 -24.43 -26.92
C ALA A 35 -0.62 -23.40 -26.37
N GLU A 36 -0.18 -22.14 -26.28
CA GLU A 36 -1.06 -20.98 -26.32
C GLU A 36 -1.31 -20.53 -27.77
N PRO A 37 -2.50 -19.97 -28.08
CA PRO A 37 -2.79 -19.38 -29.38
C PRO A 37 -2.04 -18.05 -29.54
N THR A 38 -0.82 -18.11 -30.09
CA THR A 38 -0.07 -16.93 -30.52
C THR A 38 -0.65 -16.38 -31.82
N SER A 39 -1.54 -15.41 -31.71
CA SER A 39 -1.92 -14.56 -32.84
C SER A 39 -1.61 -13.10 -32.51
N VAL A 40 -0.58 -12.57 -33.17
CA VAL A 40 -0.19 -11.15 -33.16
C VAL A 40 -1.36 -10.24 -33.58
N PHE A 41 -2.33 -10.78 -34.33
CA PHE A 41 -3.55 -10.08 -34.71
C PHE A 41 -4.58 -9.91 -33.57
N ALA A 42 -4.56 -10.75 -32.53
CA ALA A 42 -5.46 -10.61 -31.37
C ALA A 42 -5.02 -9.45 -30.45
N GLN A 43 -3.71 -9.29 -30.26
CA GLN A 43 -3.13 -8.21 -29.46
C GLN A 43 -3.27 -6.83 -30.13
N MET A 44 -3.22 -6.79 -31.47
CA MET A 44 -3.44 -5.56 -32.24
C MET A 44 -4.94 -5.19 -32.33
N GLY A 45 -5.84 -6.17 -32.26
CA GLY A 45 -7.30 -5.96 -32.20
C GLY A 45 -7.80 -5.41 -30.86
N GLN A 46 -7.19 -5.82 -29.74
CA GLN A 46 -7.46 -5.24 -28.41
C GLN A 46 -7.05 -3.76 -28.34
N GLY A 47 -5.87 -3.39 -28.88
CA GLY A 47 -5.41 -2.00 -28.88
C GLY A 47 -6.31 -1.01 -29.62
N LEU A 48 -7.03 -1.44 -30.67
CA LEU A 48 -7.99 -0.60 -31.38
C LEU A 48 -9.40 -0.61 -30.74
N GLY A 49 -9.80 -1.73 -30.13
CA GLY A 49 -11.06 -1.84 -29.39
C GLY A 49 -11.07 -1.07 -28.07
N ASP A 50 -9.92 -0.93 -27.42
CA ASP A 50 -9.75 -0.17 -26.17
C ASP A 50 -9.62 1.33 -26.43
N LEU A 51 -8.94 1.73 -27.51
CA LEU A 51 -8.86 3.13 -27.93
C LEU A 51 -10.24 3.71 -28.27
N GLY A 52 -11.09 2.91 -28.92
CA GLY A 52 -12.45 3.30 -29.30
C GLY A 52 -13.43 3.41 -28.12
N ARG A 53 -13.22 2.63 -27.05
CA ARG A 53 -14.05 2.68 -25.83
C ARG A 53 -13.61 3.79 -24.88
N GLY A 54 -12.31 4.00 -24.69
CA GLY A 54 -11.80 5.10 -23.86
C GLY A 54 -12.24 6.49 -24.33
N LEU A 55 -12.31 6.71 -25.65
CA LEU A 55 -12.75 7.99 -26.23
C LEU A 55 -14.24 8.28 -26.04
N MET A 56 -15.11 7.27 -25.90
CA MET A 56 -16.54 7.51 -25.69
C MET A 56 -16.89 7.82 -24.23
N GLN A 57 -16.03 7.43 -23.28
CA GLN A 57 -16.33 7.48 -21.85
C GLN A 57 -15.76 8.71 -21.15
N GLU A 58 -14.65 9.29 -21.65
CA GLU A 58 -14.12 10.56 -21.11
C GLU A 58 -14.89 11.82 -21.55
N GLY A 59 -15.81 11.70 -22.51
CA GLY A 59 -16.66 12.80 -22.97
C GLY A 59 -15.88 14.08 -23.33
N VAL A 60 -16.52 15.24 -23.13
CA VAL A 60 -15.89 16.56 -23.36
C VAL A 60 -14.75 16.84 -22.36
N GLY A 61 -14.63 16.08 -21.26
CA GLY A 61 -13.58 16.24 -20.25
C GLY A 61 -12.18 15.97 -20.80
N GLY A 62 -12.01 14.96 -21.66
CA GLY A 62 -10.73 14.67 -22.32
C GLY A 62 -10.21 15.80 -23.23
N LEU A 63 -11.10 16.69 -23.72
CA LEU A 63 -10.69 17.89 -24.47
C LEU A 63 -10.09 18.97 -23.58
N LEU A 64 -10.43 18.97 -22.28
CA LEU A 64 -9.94 19.96 -21.31
C LEU A 64 -8.68 19.48 -20.58
N ASP A 65 -8.43 18.17 -20.56
CA ASP A 65 -7.25 17.56 -19.93
C ASP A 65 -6.65 16.42 -20.77
N PRO A 66 -6.01 16.75 -21.91
CA PRO A 66 -5.38 15.74 -22.77
C PRO A 66 -4.22 15.01 -22.08
N SER A 67 -3.53 15.67 -21.15
CA SER A 67 -2.46 15.05 -20.36
C SER A 67 -2.98 13.93 -19.47
N GLY A 68 -4.06 14.17 -18.72
CA GLY A 68 -4.65 13.14 -17.86
C GLY A 68 -5.21 11.97 -18.66
N MET A 69 -5.82 12.23 -19.82
CA MET A 69 -6.28 11.15 -20.70
C MET A 69 -5.13 10.26 -21.18
N MET A 70 -4.01 10.86 -21.60
CA MET A 70 -2.83 10.10 -22.04
C MET A 70 -2.22 9.28 -20.90
N ASP A 71 -2.16 9.86 -19.68
CA ASP A 71 -1.65 9.17 -18.50
C ASP A 71 -2.59 8.03 -18.06
N ARG A 72 -3.90 8.23 -18.07
CA ARG A 72 -4.90 7.18 -17.79
C ARG A 72 -4.78 6.00 -18.76
N GLN A 73 -4.58 6.27 -20.05
CA GLN A 73 -4.29 5.21 -21.02
C GLN A 73 -2.97 4.48 -20.73
N ALA A 74 -1.95 5.20 -20.24
CA ALA A 74 -0.70 4.57 -19.80
C ALA A 74 -0.92 3.71 -18.54
N ALA A 75 -1.70 4.20 -17.56
CA ALA A 75 -2.08 3.45 -16.37
C ALA A 75 -2.86 2.18 -16.72
N GLN A 76 -3.82 2.24 -17.65
CA GLN A 76 -4.53 1.06 -18.14
C GLN A 76 -3.58 0.01 -18.72
N ARG A 77 -2.60 0.42 -19.55
CA ARG A 77 -1.60 -0.51 -20.11
C ARG A 77 -0.71 -1.13 -19.03
N GLU A 78 -0.32 -0.34 -18.04
CA GLU A 78 0.54 -0.76 -16.93
C GLU A 78 -0.18 -1.74 -15.99
N LEU A 79 -1.47 -1.49 -15.72
CA LEU A 79 -2.28 -2.33 -14.85
C LEU A 79 -2.86 -3.56 -15.56
N ALA A 80 -2.94 -3.58 -16.90
CA ALA A 80 -3.62 -4.65 -17.66
C ALA A 80 -3.12 -6.06 -17.31
N SER A 81 -1.82 -6.25 -17.07
CA SER A 81 -1.27 -7.56 -16.72
C SER A 81 -1.46 -7.96 -15.26
N ARG A 82 -2.09 -7.11 -14.45
CA ARG A 82 -2.27 -7.28 -13.01
C ARG A 82 -3.70 -7.71 -12.64
N PHE A 83 -4.65 -7.47 -13.53
CA PHE A 83 -6.06 -7.75 -13.31
C PHE A 83 -6.59 -8.79 -14.28
N ASP A 84 -7.55 -9.56 -13.81
CA ASP A 84 -8.37 -10.42 -14.66
C ASP A 84 -9.72 -9.73 -14.87
N VAL A 85 -9.89 -9.05 -16.01
CA VAL A 85 -11.15 -8.35 -16.31
C VAL A 85 -12.21 -9.37 -16.73
N VAL A 86 -13.27 -9.49 -15.93
CA VAL A 86 -14.39 -10.42 -16.16
C VAL A 86 -15.65 -9.67 -16.63
N PRO A 87 -16.59 -10.34 -17.30
CA PRO A 87 -17.87 -9.73 -17.69
C PRO A 87 -18.66 -9.17 -16.50
N ASP A 88 -19.51 -8.18 -16.76
CA ASP A 88 -20.39 -7.58 -15.74
C ASP A 88 -21.40 -8.60 -15.16
N ASP A 89 -21.77 -9.60 -15.95
CA ASP A 89 -22.67 -10.69 -15.58
C ASP A 89 -21.93 -11.96 -15.13
N PHE A 90 -20.64 -11.85 -14.78
CA PHE A 90 -19.85 -12.97 -14.27
C PHE A 90 -20.55 -13.66 -13.08
N VAL A 91 -20.76 -14.98 -13.20
CA VAL A 91 -21.40 -15.80 -12.16
C VAL A 91 -20.35 -16.66 -11.47
N GLY A 92 -20.23 -16.51 -10.15
CA GLY A 92 -19.34 -17.32 -9.32
C GLY A 92 -18.54 -16.47 -8.34
N PRO A 93 -17.74 -17.12 -7.48
CA PRO A 93 -16.79 -16.40 -6.64
C PRO A 93 -15.73 -15.72 -7.52
N ARG A 94 -15.42 -14.46 -7.21
CA ARG A 94 -14.32 -13.72 -7.83
C ARG A 94 -13.04 -13.89 -7.02
N LEU A 95 -11.91 -14.05 -7.70
CA LEU A 95 -10.61 -13.83 -7.10
C LEU A 95 -10.41 -12.34 -6.78
N PRO A 96 -9.54 -11.98 -5.82
CA PRO A 96 -9.35 -10.59 -5.41
C PRO A 96 -9.00 -9.62 -6.57
N ASN A 97 -8.23 -10.09 -7.55
CA ASN A 97 -7.78 -9.35 -8.73
C ASN A 97 -8.77 -9.42 -9.92
N GLN A 98 -9.93 -10.06 -9.74
CA GLN A 98 -10.99 -10.10 -10.76
C GLN A 98 -11.93 -8.90 -10.61
N VAL A 99 -12.05 -8.13 -11.68
CA VAL A 99 -12.81 -6.86 -11.72
C VAL A 99 -13.63 -6.78 -13.00
N THR A 100 -14.72 -6.01 -13.00
CA THR A 100 -15.38 -5.60 -14.25
C THR A 100 -14.51 -4.61 -15.02
N GLN A 101 -14.89 -4.34 -16.26
CA GLN A 101 -14.26 -3.29 -17.06
C GLN A 101 -14.37 -1.92 -16.37
N ALA A 102 -15.54 -1.59 -15.81
CA ALA A 102 -15.77 -0.31 -15.14
C ALA A 102 -14.94 -0.19 -13.84
N GLU A 103 -14.82 -1.28 -13.07
CA GLU A 103 -13.98 -1.32 -11.88
C GLU A 103 -12.50 -1.15 -12.24
N PHE A 104 -12.02 -1.79 -13.31
CA PHE A 104 -10.65 -1.65 -13.81
C PHE A 104 -10.33 -0.23 -14.25
N GLU A 105 -11.24 0.41 -15.00
CA GLU A 105 -11.10 1.81 -15.42
C GLU A 105 -11.01 2.74 -14.22
N GLN A 106 -11.86 2.54 -13.22
CA GLN A 106 -11.78 3.30 -11.97
C GLN A 106 -10.40 3.15 -11.30
N GLN A 107 -9.84 1.93 -11.24
CA GLN A 107 -8.51 1.72 -10.66
C GLN A 107 -7.42 2.42 -11.47
N ALA A 108 -7.50 2.40 -12.80
CA ALA A 108 -6.57 3.11 -13.66
C ALA A 108 -6.65 4.63 -13.50
N HIS A 109 -7.84 5.17 -13.23
CA HIS A 109 -8.02 6.59 -12.91
C HIS A 109 -7.34 6.95 -11.59
N THR A 110 -7.64 6.22 -10.50
CA THR A 110 -7.00 6.44 -9.19
C THR A 110 -5.47 6.34 -9.30
N PHE A 111 -4.95 5.33 -9.99
CA PHE A 111 -3.52 5.15 -10.21
C PHE A 111 -2.89 6.32 -10.98
N SER A 112 -3.56 6.80 -12.03
CA SER A 112 -3.12 7.93 -12.83
C SER A 112 -3.13 9.23 -12.01
N ASP A 113 -4.19 9.49 -11.26
CA ASP A 113 -4.31 10.70 -10.44
C ASP A 113 -3.23 10.77 -9.36
N ILE A 114 -2.91 9.64 -8.72
CA ILE A 114 -1.77 9.55 -7.77
C ILE A 114 -0.45 9.83 -8.49
N ARG A 115 -0.18 9.17 -9.62
CA ARG A 115 1.05 9.36 -10.40
C ARG A 115 1.24 10.81 -10.84
N MET A 116 0.14 11.48 -11.21
CA MET A 116 0.14 12.86 -11.66
C MET A 116 0.11 13.90 -10.52
N GLY A 117 0.02 13.46 -9.26
CA GLY A 117 -0.07 14.35 -8.10
C GLY A 117 -1.39 15.13 -8.04
N ARG A 118 -2.49 14.52 -8.49
CA ARG A 118 -3.86 15.07 -8.51
C ARG A 118 -4.77 14.47 -7.44
N SER A 119 -4.24 13.54 -6.65
CA SER A 119 -4.91 12.95 -5.50
C SER A 119 -4.37 13.52 -4.18
N ASP A 120 -5.02 13.17 -3.08
CA ASP A 120 -4.53 13.48 -1.74
C ASP A 120 -3.35 12.58 -1.28
N ILE A 121 -3.05 11.50 -2.02
CA ILE A 121 -1.76 10.82 -1.90
C ILE A 121 -0.72 11.59 -2.71
N GLN A 122 0.35 12.03 -2.06
CA GLN A 122 1.41 12.84 -2.67
C GLN A 122 2.79 12.22 -2.47
N PHE A 123 3.70 12.54 -3.37
CA PHE A 123 5.13 12.22 -3.23
C PHE A 123 5.88 13.44 -2.73
N ASP A 124 6.66 13.28 -1.66
CA ASP A 124 7.54 14.35 -1.15
C ASP A 124 8.45 14.86 -2.28
N ALA A 125 8.65 16.17 -2.35
CA ALA A 125 9.43 16.81 -3.40
C ALA A 125 10.91 16.36 -3.45
N SER A 126 11.42 15.79 -2.36
CA SER A 126 12.77 15.24 -2.27
C SER A 126 12.92 13.83 -2.86
N THR A 127 11.82 13.15 -3.17
CA THR A 127 11.86 11.80 -3.77
C THR A 127 12.31 11.84 -5.22
N ASP A 128 13.21 10.92 -5.58
CA ASP A 128 13.63 10.75 -6.97
C ASP A 128 12.64 9.91 -7.79
N GLN A 129 12.89 9.81 -9.10
CA GLN A 129 12.02 9.05 -10.00
C GLN A 129 12.02 7.55 -9.69
N ALA A 130 13.14 6.98 -9.25
CA ALA A 130 13.24 5.54 -8.96
C ALA A 130 12.35 5.17 -7.77
N TYR A 131 12.34 6.01 -6.74
CA TYR A 131 11.40 5.89 -5.62
C TYR A 131 9.95 5.95 -6.10
N ARG A 132 9.60 6.96 -6.93
CA ARG A 132 8.23 7.14 -7.45
C ARG A 132 7.79 5.93 -8.26
N ASP A 133 8.63 5.44 -9.17
CA ASP A 133 8.34 4.26 -10.00
C ASP A 133 8.16 3.01 -9.14
N GLY A 134 9.03 2.79 -8.15
CA GLY A 134 8.90 1.67 -7.22
C GLY A 134 7.62 1.75 -6.39
N ALA A 135 7.30 2.93 -5.86
CA ALA A 135 6.11 3.16 -5.05
C ALA A 135 4.82 2.95 -5.84
N MET A 136 4.77 3.44 -7.09
CA MET A 136 3.67 3.14 -8.00
C MET A 136 3.58 1.64 -8.30
N GLY A 137 4.72 0.95 -8.42
CA GLY A 137 4.77 -0.51 -8.56
C GLY A 137 4.12 -1.25 -7.38
N ASP A 138 4.39 -0.81 -6.15
CA ASP A 138 3.78 -1.35 -4.93
C ASP A 138 2.28 -1.01 -4.86
N MET A 139 1.86 0.22 -5.18
CA MET A 139 0.44 0.59 -5.25
C MET A 139 -0.32 -0.24 -6.29
N ALA A 140 0.31 -0.57 -7.42
CA ALA A 140 -0.28 -1.47 -8.41
C ALA A 140 -0.45 -2.91 -7.87
N ASN A 141 0.33 -3.33 -6.87
CA ASN A 141 0.08 -4.58 -6.13
C ASN A 141 -1.08 -4.47 -5.15
N LEU A 142 -1.23 -3.32 -4.48
CA LEU A 142 -2.37 -3.02 -3.60
C LEU A 142 -3.69 -2.98 -4.38
N LEU A 143 -3.75 -2.32 -5.53
CA LEU A 143 -4.99 -2.22 -6.32
C LEU A 143 -5.52 -3.58 -6.80
N GLN A 144 -4.68 -4.62 -6.85
CA GLN A 144 -5.15 -5.98 -7.18
C GLN A 144 -6.02 -6.60 -6.09
N THR A 145 -6.00 -6.07 -4.86
CA THR A 145 -6.75 -6.63 -3.74
C THR A 145 -7.91 -5.70 -3.33
N PRO A 146 -9.07 -6.24 -2.89
CA PRO A 146 -10.16 -5.41 -2.39
C PRO A 146 -9.75 -4.47 -1.26
N SER A 147 -8.96 -4.95 -0.29
CA SER A 147 -8.45 -4.11 0.81
C SER A 147 -7.61 -2.94 0.30
N GLY A 148 -6.69 -3.18 -0.63
CA GLY A 148 -5.83 -2.15 -1.21
C GLY A 148 -6.59 -1.16 -2.10
N ARG A 149 -7.60 -1.60 -2.87
CA ARG A 149 -8.49 -0.69 -3.63
C ARG A 149 -9.30 0.22 -2.72
N GLN A 150 -9.87 -0.33 -1.64
CA GLN A 150 -10.60 0.47 -0.66
C GLN A 150 -9.67 1.51 -0.03
N LEU A 151 -8.48 1.07 0.43
CA LEU A 151 -7.50 1.93 1.07
C LEU A 151 -7.04 3.08 0.15
N LEU A 152 -6.54 2.75 -1.04
CA LEU A 152 -6.05 3.76 -1.98
C LEU A 152 -7.17 4.64 -2.52
N GLY A 153 -8.37 4.10 -2.73
CA GLY A 153 -9.53 4.86 -3.16
C GLY A 153 -9.96 5.91 -2.12
N THR A 154 -9.97 5.55 -0.83
CA THR A 154 -10.26 6.51 0.24
C THR A 154 -9.14 7.54 0.40
N LEU A 155 -7.87 7.11 0.42
CA LEU A 155 -6.74 8.03 0.59
C LEU A 155 -6.51 8.95 -0.61
N ALA A 156 -6.92 8.57 -1.82
CA ALA A 156 -6.78 9.42 -3.00
C ALA A 156 -7.80 10.59 -3.04
N ASN A 157 -8.91 10.48 -2.31
CA ASN A 157 -9.94 11.50 -2.16
C ASN A 157 -10.41 11.54 -0.70
N ASN A 158 -9.55 12.07 0.15
CA ASN A 158 -9.48 11.81 1.58
C ASN A 158 -10.13 12.95 2.38
N THR A 159 -11.45 12.89 2.50
CA THR A 159 -12.20 14.01 3.09
C THR A 159 -12.68 13.80 4.53
N ALA A 160 -12.52 12.59 5.08
CA ALA A 160 -13.08 12.18 6.38
C ALA A 160 -14.58 12.48 6.63
N GLY A 161 -15.33 12.87 5.60
CA GLY A 161 -16.68 13.42 5.73
C GLY A 161 -16.73 14.82 6.36
N GLU A 162 -15.59 15.48 6.53
CA GLU A 162 -15.48 16.84 7.04
C GLU A 162 -15.84 17.88 5.97
N VAL A 163 -16.43 18.97 6.41
CA VAL A 163 -16.71 20.14 5.55
C VAL A 163 -16.26 21.42 6.26
N ASP A 164 -15.78 22.37 5.47
CA ASP A 164 -15.33 23.67 5.96
C ASP A 164 -16.52 24.60 6.28
N ALA A 165 -16.22 25.86 6.62
CA ALA A 165 -17.26 26.86 6.93
C ALA A 165 -18.18 27.19 5.74
N ASN A 166 -17.77 26.89 4.51
CA ASN A 166 -18.54 27.09 3.28
C ASN A 166 -19.32 25.83 2.88
N GLY A 167 -19.09 24.70 3.54
CA GLY A 167 -19.67 23.40 3.20
C GLY A 167 -18.85 22.63 2.15
N ASP A 168 -17.64 23.08 1.83
CA ASP A 168 -16.74 22.38 0.92
C ASP A 168 -16.00 21.27 1.66
N PRO A 169 -15.76 20.09 1.05
CA PRO A 169 -15.04 19.01 1.71
C PRO A 169 -13.63 19.43 2.16
N VAL A 170 -13.25 19.07 3.38
CA VAL A 170 -11.87 19.25 3.88
C VAL A 170 -11.05 18.03 3.46
N HIS A 171 -9.99 18.23 2.70
CA HIS A 171 -9.09 17.14 2.26
C HIS A 171 -7.86 17.03 3.16
N HIS A 172 -7.44 15.80 3.45
CA HIS A 172 -6.23 15.46 4.20
C HIS A 172 -5.22 14.73 3.31
N THR A 173 -3.97 15.15 3.34
CA THR A 173 -2.90 14.64 2.46
C THR A 173 -2.11 13.52 3.13
N THR A 174 -1.81 12.45 2.38
CA THR A 174 -0.80 11.44 2.77
C THR A 174 0.44 11.60 1.91
N THR A 175 1.57 11.99 2.52
CA THR A 175 2.83 12.23 1.80
C THR A 175 3.79 11.05 1.92
N LEU A 176 4.26 10.52 0.79
CA LEU A 176 5.20 9.41 0.71
C LEU A 176 6.65 9.87 0.53
N ARG A 177 7.59 9.28 1.28
CA ARG A 177 9.04 9.50 1.11
C ARG A 177 9.88 8.31 1.53
N SER A 178 11.17 8.33 1.19
CA SER A 178 12.12 7.29 1.60
C SER A 178 12.35 7.26 3.11
N PHE A 179 12.49 6.07 3.66
CA PHE A 179 12.94 5.83 5.03
C PHE A 179 14.47 5.61 5.03
N LEU A 180 15.22 6.60 5.51
CA LEU A 180 16.69 6.61 5.40
C LEU A 180 17.35 6.46 6.76
N ASP A 181 18.46 5.74 6.81
CA ASP A 181 19.33 5.63 7.98
C ASP A 181 20.09 6.95 8.25
N ALA A 182 20.85 6.99 9.35
CA ALA A 182 21.66 8.16 9.72
C ALA A 182 22.75 8.53 8.69
N SER A 183 23.08 7.61 7.78
CA SER A 183 24.05 7.83 6.69
C SER A 183 23.37 8.26 5.38
N GLY A 184 22.03 8.34 5.35
CA GLY A 184 21.24 8.68 4.17
C GLY A 184 20.99 7.51 3.21
N ASN A 185 21.25 6.26 3.60
CA ASN A 185 20.93 5.08 2.80
C ASN A 185 19.52 4.58 3.13
N PRO A 186 18.83 3.89 2.20
CA PRO A 186 17.58 3.19 2.52
C PRO A 186 17.74 2.24 3.71
N ASP A 187 16.96 2.45 4.76
CA ASP A 187 16.91 1.57 5.91
C ASP A 187 15.89 0.44 5.67
N THR A 188 16.36 -0.81 5.68
CA THR A 188 15.54 -2.01 5.43
C THR A 188 15.11 -2.72 6.70
N THR A 189 15.32 -2.09 7.87
CA THR A 189 14.94 -2.65 9.17
C THR A 189 13.59 -2.15 9.64
N ASN A 190 13.11 -1.04 9.08
CA ASN A 190 11.87 -0.41 9.50
C ASN A 190 11.19 0.41 8.39
N SER A 191 9.97 0.83 8.71
CA SER A 191 9.15 1.82 8.03
C SER A 191 8.36 2.55 9.11
N ASP A 192 7.75 3.69 8.77
CA ASP A 192 6.77 4.29 9.66
C ASP A 192 5.77 5.19 8.95
N GLU A 193 4.77 5.56 9.73
CA GLU A 193 3.80 6.60 9.46
C GLU A 193 3.87 7.62 10.61
N MET A 194 3.57 8.89 10.30
CA MET A 194 3.38 9.92 11.31
C MET A 194 2.30 10.92 10.90
N PRO A 195 1.35 11.24 11.79
CA PRO A 195 0.44 12.35 11.60
C PRO A 195 1.23 13.66 11.68
N ILE A 196 0.87 14.66 10.89
CA ILE A 196 1.56 15.96 10.85
C ILE A 196 0.61 17.11 11.20
N ASP A 197 1.08 18.03 12.03
CA ASP A 197 0.34 19.25 12.36
C ASP A 197 0.29 20.23 11.17
N ALA A 198 -0.46 21.32 11.34
CA ALA A 198 -0.56 22.39 10.32
C ALA A 198 0.79 23.08 10.00
N ALA A 199 1.83 22.87 10.81
CA ALA A 199 3.18 23.34 10.56
C ALA A 199 4.07 22.26 9.91
N GLY A 200 3.53 21.07 9.62
CA GLY A 200 4.22 19.94 9.00
C GLY A 200 5.09 19.14 9.97
N ASN A 201 4.94 19.35 11.28
CA ASN A 201 5.66 18.60 12.31
C ASN A 201 4.86 17.36 12.70
N GLY A 202 5.50 16.19 12.66
CA GLY A 202 4.92 14.98 13.21
C GLY A 202 5.39 14.75 14.65
N LEU A 203 4.44 14.45 15.53
CA LEU A 203 4.70 14.03 16.91
C LEU A 203 3.76 12.87 17.23
N MET A 204 4.30 11.65 17.35
CA MET A 204 3.57 10.52 17.94
C MET A 204 3.99 10.33 19.41
N GLY A 205 3.03 10.08 20.29
CA GLY A 205 3.23 9.70 21.69
C GLY A 205 3.77 10.77 22.63
N LEU A 206 3.69 12.06 22.30
CA LEU A 206 4.21 13.17 23.12
C LEU A 206 3.15 14.24 23.44
N PRO A 207 3.28 15.00 24.55
CA PRO A 207 2.40 16.14 24.82
C PRO A 207 2.43 17.16 23.67
N GLY A 208 1.28 17.40 23.04
CA GLY A 208 1.18 18.21 21.81
C GLY A 208 1.08 17.38 20.52
N GLU A 209 0.96 16.06 20.63
CA GLU A 209 0.66 15.14 19.54
C GLU A 209 -0.60 15.55 18.76
N VAL A 210 -0.54 15.29 17.46
CA VAL A 210 -1.63 15.50 16.54
C VAL A 210 -2.77 14.56 16.93
N ASN A 211 -3.96 15.13 17.16
CA ASN A 211 -5.08 14.33 17.63
C ASN A 211 -5.69 13.53 16.48
N THR A 212 -5.43 12.23 16.46
CA THR A 212 -5.92 11.29 15.44
C THR A 212 -7.12 10.46 15.92
N THR A 213 -7.75 10.87 17.02
CA THR A 213 -8.77 10.06 17.74
C THR A 213 -10.12 10.77 17.93
N ASN A 214 -10.22 12.03 17.51
CA ASN A 214 -11.39 12.88 17.73
C ASN A 214 -12.41 12.86 16.59
N GLY A 215 -12.22 11.97 15.61
CA GLY A 215 -13.05 11.93 14.40
C GLY A 215 -12.81 13.08 13.43
N THR A 216 -11.79 13.92 13.66
CA THR A 216 -11.24 14.81 12.63
C THR A 216 -9.93 14.22 12.16
N GLY A 217 -9.77 14.08 10.86
CA GLY A 217 -8.55 13.64 10.25
C GLY A 217 -7.40 14.62 10.41
N THR A 218 -6.23 14.17 10.02
CA THR A 218 -5.05 15.00 9.88
C THR A 218 -4.23 14.56 8.69
N ASP A 219 -3.38 15.46 8.19
CA ASP A 219 -2.38 15.10 7.18
C ASP A 219 -1.39 14.08 7.78
N THR A 220 -0.85 13.21 6.92
CA THR A 220 0.05 12.13 7.33
C THR A 220 1.27 12.04 6.44
N ARG A 221 2.32 11.42 6.97
CA ARG A 221 3.55 11.14 6.24
C ARG A 221 3.97 9.71 6.44
N VAL A 222 4.05 8.97 5.34
CA VAL A 222 4.55 7.59 5.31
C VAL A 222 5.98 7.57 4.80
N ARG A 223 6.84 6.85 5.51
CA ARG A 223 8.23 6.61 5.15
C ARG A 223 8.49 5.12 4.98
N TYR A 224 8.88 4.72 3.78
CA TYR A 224 9.26 3.33 3.47
C TYR A 224 10.21 3.30 2.27
N ASN A 225 10.67 2.11 1.87
CA ASN A 225 11.58 1.95 0.73
C ASN A 225 10.99 0.98 -0.31
N PRO A 226 10.42 1.49 -1.41
CA PRO A 226 9.81 0.65 -2.44
C PRO A 226 10.79 -0.35 -3.05
N GLY A 227 10.32 -1.57 -3.31
CA GLY A 227 11.12 -2.66 -3.84
C GLY A 227 12.16 -3.26 -2.89
N LEU A 228 12.29 -2.75 -1.66
CA LEU A 228 13.13 -3.32 -0.61
C LEU A 228 12.25 -3.99 0.44
N ASN A 229 12.49 -5.28 0.68
CA ASN A 229 11.82 -5.98 1.77
C ASN A 229 12.34 -5.47 3.11
N VAL A 230 11.45 -5.38 4.09
CA VAL A 230 11.80 -5.03 5.47
C VAL A 230 11.97 -6.29 6.30
N SER A 231 13.02 -6.34 7.09
CA SER A 231 13.24 -7.40 8.06
C SER A 231 13.92 -6.83 9.30
N PRO A 232 13.25 -6.82 10.46
CA PRO A 232 13.93 -6.52 11.72
C PRO A 232 15.11 -7.47 11.92
N VAL A 233 16.18 -6.96 12.55
CA VAL A 233 17.38 -7.76 12.81
C VAL A 233 17.02 -8.94 13.72
N GLY A 234 17.29 -10.15 13.24
CA GLY A 234 17.00 -11.37 13.99
C GLY A 234 15.55 -11.83 13.94
N ALA A 235 14.70 -11.22 13.11
CA ALA A 235 13.33 -11.69 12.87
C ALA A 235 13.33 -13.13 12.33
N THR A 236 12.53 -13.99 12.96
CA THR A 236 12.39 -15.42 12.56
C THR A 236 10.98 -15.81 12.19
N ASP A 237 10.00 -14.93 12.39
CA ASP A 237 8.59 -15.23 12.12
C ASP A 237 8.34 -15.37 10.62
N PRO A 238 7.37 -16.23 10.22
CA PRO A 238 7.18 -16.61 8.82
C PRO A 238 6.69 -15.46 7.91
N TRP A 239 6.21 -14.36 8.49
CA TRP A 239 5.83 -13.16 7.73
C TRP A 239 6.99 -12.20 7.45
N TRP A 240 8.19 -12.53 7.92
CA TRP A 240 9.44 -11.83 7.60
C TRP A 240 10.30 -12.63 6.60
N PRO A 241 11.08 -11.97 5.73
CA PRO A 241 11.06 -10.53 5.47
C PRO A 241 9.74 -10.10 4.81
N ALA A 242 9.21 -8.94 5.18
CA ALA A 242 7.97 -8.41 4.62
C ALA A 242 8.28 -7.73 3.28
N ARG A 243 7.44 -7.99 2.27
CA ARG A 243 7.55 -7.33 0.96
C ARG A 243 7.24 -5.84 1.08
N SER A 244 7.84 -5.01 0.21
CA SER A 244 7.66 -3.56 0.22
C SER A 244 6.19 -3.14 0.08
N ASP A 245 5.40 -3.83 -0.74
CA ASP A 245 3.97 -3.58 -0.86
C ASP A 245 3.17 -3.95 0.39
N THR A 246 3.60 -4.98 1.12
CA THR A 246 2.97 -5.34 2.41
C THR A 246 3.28 -4.30 3.47
N ILE A 247 4.49 -3.78 3.48
CA ILE A 247 4.90 -2.65 4.33
C ILE A 247 4.11 -1.40 3.97
N LEU A 248 4.01 -1.07 2.68
CA LEU A 248 3.21 0.07 2.23
C LEU A 248 1.75 -0.06 2.66
N MET A 249 1.15 -1.24 2.55
CA MET A 249 -0.21 -1.50 3.03
C MET A 249 -0.34 -1.23 4.54
N HIS A 250 0.63 -1.68 5.33
CA HIS A 250 0.67 -1.47 6.77
C HIS A 250 0.69 0.02 7.10
N GLU A 251 1.68 0.76 6.59
CA GLU A 251 1.82 2.18 6.89
C GLU A 251 0.69 3.04 6.33
N LEU A 252 0.14 2.69 5.15
CA LEU A 252 -1.03 3.39 4.63
C LEU A 252 -2.29 3.11 5.46
N THR A 253 -2.37 1.97 6.16
CA THR A 253 -3.50 1.70 7.06
C THR A 253 -3.44 2.59 8.31
N HIS A 254 -2.24 2.86 8.85
CA HIS A 254 -2.05 3.93 9.85
C HIS A 254 -2.51 5.27 9.29
N ALA A 255 -2.01 5.64 8.10
CA ALA A 255 -2.36 6.91 7.48
C ALA A 255 -3.89 7.06 7.26
N TYR A 256 -4.56 5.98 6.86
CA TYR A 256 -6.02 5.92 6.73
C TYR A 256 -6.73 6.17 8.07
N HIS A 257 -6.25 5.62 9.18
CA HIS A 257 -6.89 5.86 10.46
C HIS A 257 -6.65 7.28 10.97
N ASP A 258 -5.43 7.78 10.79
CA ASP A 258 -5.04 9.13 11.18
C ASP A 258 -5.77 10.20 10.37
N THR A 259 -5.87 10.05 9.05
CA THR A 259 -6.57 11.00 8.19
C THR A 259 -8.09 10.92 8.31
N GLN A 260 -8.61 9.96 9.08
CA GLN A 260 -10.04 9.82 9.38
C GLN A 260 -10.34 10.12 10.85
N GLY A 261 -9.31 10.38 11.68
CA GLY A 261 -9.46 10.60 13.10
C GLY A 261 -9.97 9.38 13.86
N THR A 262 -9.64 8.17 13.41
CA THR A 262 -10.14 6.87 13.91
C THR A 262 -9.07 5.98 14.53
N THR A 263 -7.90 6.53 14.83
CA THR A 263 -6.77 5.79 15.38
C THR A 263 -7.07 5.30 16.79
N ASP A 264 -6.78 4.04 17.08
CA ASP A 264 -6.95 3.48 18.43
C ASP A 264 -5.64 3.55 19.23
N ASN A 265 -5.47 4.66 19.94
CA ASN A 265 -4.33 4.89 20.83
C ASN A 265 -4.50 4.27 22.22
N THR A 266 -5.34 3.24 22.39
CA THR A 266 -5.46 2.54 23.67
C THR A 266 -4.48 1.35 23.75
N PRO A 267 -4.05 0.96 24.97
CA PRO A 267 -3.19 -0.22 25.12
C PRO A 267 -3.92 -1.51 24.77
N VAL A 268 -3.23 -2.41 24.07
CA VAL A 268 -3.70 -3.77 23.80
C VAL A 268 -4.03 -4.49 25.11
N GLN A 269 -5.17 -5.17 25.13
CA GLN A 269 -5.60 -6.01 26.24
C GLN A 269 -5.52 -7.48 25.83
N THR A 270 -5.17 -8.37 26.75
CA THR A 270 -5.16 -9.83 26.48
C THR A 270 -6.53 -10.40 26.09
N THR A 271 -7.60 -9.63 26.33
CA THR A 271 -8.99 -9.96 25.96
C THR A 271 -9.35 -9.52 24.54
N ASP A 272 -8.46 -8.84 23.83
CA ASP A 272 -8.73 -8.32 22.47
C ASP A 272 -8.80 -9.42 21.41
N GLY A 273 -8.38 -10.65 21.74
CA GLY A 273 -8.51 -11.82 20.89
C GLY A 273 -7.17 -12.38 20.41
N PRO A 274 -7.16 -13.21 19.36
CA PRO A 274 -5.93 -13.78 18.80
C PRO A 274 -4.92 -12.70 18.39
N GLY A 275 -3.65 -12.94 18.72
CA GLY A 275 -2.55 -11.99 18.46
C GLY A 275 -2.40 -10.88 19.50
N ALA A 276 -3.31 -10.75 20.47
CA ALA A 276 -3.23 -9.77 21.56
C ALA A 276 -2.43 -10.28 22.79
N THR A 277 -1.36 -11.01 22.56
CA THR A 277 -0.56 -11.59 23.65
C THR A 277 0.59 -10.66 24.02
N GLN A 278 0.40 -9.87 25.08
CA GLN A 278 1.36 -8.95 25.74
C GLN A 278 1.18 -7.45 25.44
N SER A 279 1.74 -6.64 26.34
CA SER A 279 1.79 -5.18 26.27
C SER A 279 2.87 -4.78 25.27
N GLN A 280 2.48 -3.98 24.27
CA GLN A 280 3.25 -3.51 23.13
C GLN A 280 3.07 -4.37 21.87
N PRO A 281 2.82 -3.73 20.72
CA PRO A 281 2.55 -2.30 20.54
C PRO A 281 1.15 -1.88 21.02
N MET A 282 0.80 -0.61 20.84
CA MET A 282 -0.55 -0.08 21.11
C MET A 282 -1.56 -0.61 20.09
N ARG A 283 -2.86 -0.37 20.31
CA ARG A 283 -3.90 -0.93 19.44
C ARG A 283 -3.86 -0.42 18.00
N TYR A 284 -3.32 0.76 17.71
CA TYR A 284 -3.17 1.25 16.34
C TYR A 284 -2.30 0.32 15.47
N GLU A 285 -1.26 -0.32 16.02
CA GLU A 285 -0.49 -1.34 15.32
C GLU A 285 -1.32 -2.61 15.06
N HIS A 286 -2.13 -3.04 16.03
CA HIS A 286 -3.06 -4.16 15.83
C HIS A 286 -4.15 -3.81 14.82
N GLN A 287 -4.56 -2.55 14.75
CA GLN A 287 -5.53 -2.01 13.81
C GLN A 287 -4.99 -2.05 12.38
N ALA A 288 -3.75 -1.59 12.18
CA ALA A 288 -3.08 -1.68 10.88
C ALA A 288 -2.77 -3.12 10.48
N ALA A 289 -2.31 -3.96 11.41
CA ALA A 289 -2.02 -5.36 11.12
C ALA A 289 -3.28 -6.21 10.87
N GLY A 290 -4.42 -5.87 11.49
CA GLY A 290 -5.61 -6.72 11.49
C GLY A 290 -5.49 -7.86 12.52
N LEU A 291 -5.21 -7.50 13.77
CA LEU A 291 -5.05 -8.42 14.90
C LEU A 291 -6.11 -8.15 15.98
N GLY A 292 -6.37 -9.14 16.84
CA GLY A 292 -7.29 -8.99 17.97
C GLY A 292 -8.67 -8.47 17.56
N LEU A 293 -9.07 -7.30 18.08
CA LEU A 293 -10.35 -6.66 17.81
C LEU A 293 -10.55 -6.32 16.33
N TYR A 294 -9.46 -6.22 15.57
CA TYR A 294 -9.43 -5.76 14.18
C TYR A 294 -9.23 -6.89 13.17
N ALA A 295 -9.21 -8.15 13.60
CA ALA A 295 -8.99 -9.30 12.71
C ALA A 295 -10.02 -9.43 11.57
N GLY A 296 -11.17 -8.75 11.67
CA GLY A 296 -12.20 -8.70 10.64
C GLY A 296 -12.21 -7.41 9.79
N ASN A 297 -11.26 -6.50 9.99
CA ASN A 297 -11.23 -5.24 9.25
C ASN A 297 -10.91 -5.47 7.77
N ALA A 298 -11.72 -4.88 6.90
CA ALA A 298 -11.54 -4.98 5.44
C ALA A 298 -10.24 -4.31 4.95
N VAL A 299 -9.75 -3.30 5.67
CA VAL A 299 -8.49 -2.61 5.41
C VAL A 299 -7.53 -2.95 6.55
N SER A 300 -6.57 -3.83 6.28
CA SER A 300 -5.50 -4.23 7.19
C SER A 300 -4.41 -5.00 6.43
N GLU A 301 -3.21 -5.09 7.01
CA GLU A 301 -2.10 -5.91 6.50
C GLU A 301 -2.55 -7.38 6.29
N ASN A 302 -3.26 -7.96 7.26
CA ASN A 302 -3.71 -9.34 7.17
C ASN A 302 -4.82 -9.57 6.13
N ALA A 303 -5.73 -8.61 5.94
CA ALA A 303 -6.69 -8.68 4.83
C ALA A 303 -5.96 -8.70 3.48
N TYR A 304 -4.99 -7.81 3.30
CA TYR A 304 -4.15 -7.77 2.10
C TYR A 304 -3.36 -9.07 1.89
N ARG A 305 -2.69 -9.59 2.92
CA ARG A 305 -1.94 -10.87 2.85
C ARG A 305 -2.83 -12.03 2.44
N ALA A 306 -4.02 -12.14 3.02
CA ALA A 306 -4.98 -13.19 2.69
C ALA A 306 -5.44 -13.09 1.22
N GLU A 307 -5.69 -11.87 0.73
CA GLU A 307 -6.09 -11.63 -0.66
C GLU A 307 -4.95 -11.93 -1.64
N ARG A 308 -3.71 -11.53 -1.34
CA ARG A 308 -2.53 -11.92 -2.13
C ARG A 308 -2.34 -13.43 -2.16
N ALA A 309 -2.53 -14.12 -1.03
CA ALA A 309 -2.46 -15.57 -0.97
C ALA A 309 -3.49 -16.27 -1.88
N LEU A 310 -4.71 -15.72 -1.95
CA LEU A 310 -5.75 -16.20 -2.86
C LEU A 310 -5.39 -15.95 -4.33
N ILE A 311 -4.82 -14.79 -4.68
CA ILE A 311 -4.30 -14.51 -6.03
C ILE A 311 -3.22 -15.53 -6.41
N GLY A 312 -2.25 -15.75 -5.52
CA GLY A 312 -1.18 -16.72 -5.71
C GLY A 312 -1.70 -18.15 -5.92
N ALA A 313 -2.65 -18.58 -5.11
CA ALA A 313 -3.27 -19.90 -5.23
C ALA A 313 -4.10 -20.05 -6.52
N GLY A 314 -4.68 -18.95 -7.02
CA GLY A 314 -5.42 -18.92 -8.28
C GLY A 314 -4.55 -19.05 -9.53
N GLY A 315 -3.28 -18.61 -9.47
CA GLY A 315 -2.32 -18.74 -10.57
C GLY A 315 -2.64 -17.89 -11.81
N GLY A 316 -3.42 -16.82 -11.66
CA GLY A 316 -3.87 -15.92 -12.74
C GLY A 316 -2.97 -14.71 -12.99
N SER A 317 -3.53 -13.65 -13.58
CA SER A 317 -2.80 -12.40 -13.82
C SER A 317 -2.37 -11.74 -12.50
N GLY A 318 -1.28 -10.98 -12.51
CA GLY A 318 -0.86 -10.18 -11.35
C GLY A 318 -0.21 -10.94 -10.18
N VAL A 319 -0.09 -12.27 -10.23
CA VAL A 319 0.64 -13.05 -9.23
C VAL A 319 2.07 -12.50 -9.06
N GLN A 320 2.46 -12.23 -7.82
CA GLN A 320 3.78 -11.77 -7.44
C GLN A 320 4.56 -12.89 -6.71
N PRO A 321 5.91 -12.83 -6.73
CA PRO A 321 6.73 -13.70 -5.90
C PRO A 321 6.32 -13.63 -4.42
N GLY A 322 6.13 -14.80 -3.81
CA GLY A 322 5.74 -14.91 -2.40
C GLY A 322 4.24 -14.81 -2.12
N ASP A 323 3.38 -14.66 -3.14
CA ASP A 323 1.92 -14.74 -2.93
C ASP A 323 1.49 -16.15 -2.48
N VAL A 324 2.00 -17.20 -3.13
CA VAL A 324 1.65 -18.57 -2.77
C VAL A 324 2.12 -18.86 -1.35
N GLY A 325 1.16 -19.09 -0.44
CA GLY A 325 1.45 -19.33 0.97
C GLY A 325 1.93 -18.10 1.72
N MET A 326 1.61 -16.89 1.24
CA MET A 326 1.92 -15.64 1.93
C MET A 326 1.45 -15.72 3.39
N ALA A 327 2.41 -15.60 4.32
CA ALA A 327 2.13 -15.81 5.73
C ALA A 327 1.28 -14.67 6.30
N HIS A 328 0.31 -15.06 7.11
CA HIS A 328 -0.48 -14.19 7.97
C HIS A 328 0.39 -13.72 9.15
N ARG A 329 0.24 -12.47 9.58
CA ARG A 329 0.87 -11.98 10.81
C ARG A 329 -0.01 -12.38 11.98
N ASP A 330 0.51 -13.19 12.88
CA ASP A 330 -0.27 -13.74 14.00
C ASP A 330 -0.14 -12.93 15.29
N PHE A 331 0.94 -12.16 15.44
CA PHE A 331 1.24 -11.33 16.61
C PHE A 331 2.27 -10.24 16.26
N TYR A 332 2.56 -9.40 17.23
CA TYR A 332 3.70 -8.47 17.24
C TYR A 332 4.81 -8.94 18.16
#